data_AF-A0A1C5I6B2-F1
#
_entry.id   AF-A0A1C5I6B2-F1
#
_cell.length_a   1.000
_cell.length_b   1.000
_cell.length_c   1.000
_cell.angle_alpha   90.00
_cell.angle_beta   90.00
_cell.angle_gamma   90.00
#
_symmetry.space_group_name_H-M   'P 1'
#
loop_
_entity.id
_entity.type
_entity.pdbx_description
1 polymer ?
#
loop_
_entity_poly.entity_id
_entity_poly.type
_entity_poly.pdbx_seq_one_letter_code
_entity_poly.pdbx_strand_id
1 'polypeptide(L)'
;MSTAVPTTRPVGSRRRLRRFLPPQHGAWAMLLLPYTVGVVLVGPRWPHLPLLGAWLAGYLLSYYVFQAVKTRRPGRFAEQLRAYGLVTAPLAAAVLFARPELLWYAPVYAPLLAINAGYAWRRRERALLNDLASVAQSCVLVFVVATIAGVPLADVAPAFLALLLYLVGTVLYVKTMIRERGDAGYLRLSVGFHVLALVVAAWLDVLLVPVFLLLLARAVLLPARRLRPAQVGVIEIVCSLLVLAVVLVAL
;
A
#
# COMPACT_ATOMS: atom_id res chain seq x y z
N MET A 1 30.01 -10.11 50.89
CA MET A 1 29.28 -8.94 50.35
C MET A 1 29.45 -8.93 48.83
N SER A 2 28.46 -9.37 48.08
CA SER A 2 28.50 -9.39 46.61
C SER A 2 27.54 -8.34 46.08
N THR A 3 28.08 -7.23 45.55
CA THR A 3 27.31 -6.13 44.99
C THR A 3 26.96 -6.45 43.54
N ALA A 4 25.69 -6.74 43.28
CA ALA A 4 25.16 -6.88 41.92
C ALA A 4 25.10 -5.51 41.23
N VAL A 5 25.81 -5.37 40.11
CA VAL A 5 25.72 -4.20 39.22
C VAL A 5 24.40 -4.29 38.42
N PRO A 6 23.51 -3.29 38.49
CA PRO A 6 22.28 -3.31 37.72
C PRO A 6 22.59 -3.00 36.25
N THR A 7 22.38 -3.98 35.38
CA THR A 7 22.46 -3.80 33.92
C THR A 7 21.24 -3.00 33.44
N THR A 8 21.41 -1.69 33.25
CA THR A 8 20.39 -0.84 32.63
C THR A 8 20.20 -1.23 31.17
N ARG A 9 19.12 -1.95 30.85
CA ARG A 9 18.70 -2.19 29.46
C ARG A 9 18.38 -0.85 28.76
N PRO A 10 18.75 -0.66 27.48
CA PRO A 10 18.65 0.65 26.82
C PRO A 10 17.21 0.96 26.42
N VAL A 11 16.48 1.63 27.31
CA VAL A 11 15.11 2.14 27.06
C VAL A 11 15.11 3.19 25.91
N GLY A 12 16.26 3.82 25.64
CA GLY A 12 16.43 4.85 24.61
C GLY A 12 16.34 4.38 23.15
N SER A 13 16.84 3.18 22.81
CA SER A 13 16.89 2.74 21.40
C SER A 13 15.49 2.40 20.86
N ARG A 14 14.65 1.74 21.68
CA ARG A 14 13.25 1.43 21.33
C ARG A 14 12.41 2.69 21.14
N ARG A 15 12.66 3.73 21.93
CA ARG A 15 11.97 5.03 21.81
C ARG A 15 12.42 5.81 20.57
N ARG A 16 13.70 5.71 20.18
CA ARG A 16 14.20 6.24 18.90
C ARG A 16 13.60 5.49 17.72
N LEU A 17 13.63 4.15 17.71
CA LEU A 17 13.04 3.31 16.64
C LEU A 17 11.56 3.60 16.39
N ARG A 18 10.77 3.77 17.46
CA ARG A 18 9.35 4.18 17.38
C ARG A 18 9.13 5.56 16.75
N ARG A 19 10.14 6.43 16.74
CA ARG A 19 10.06 7.76 16.14
C ARG A 19 10.20 7.72 14.62
N PHE A 20 10.81 6.65 14.08
CA PHE A 20 11.10 6.48 12.65
C PHE A 20 10.11 5.55 11.94
N LEU A 21 9.30 4.78 12.67
CA LEU A 21 8.32 3.86 12.10
C LEU A 21 6.88 4.39 12.26
N PRO A 22 6.12 4.58 11.16
CA PRO A 22 4.72 4.95 11.24
C PRO A 22 3.89 3.79 11.83
N PRO A 23 2.84 4.07 12.61
CA PRO A 23 1.99 3.04 13.23
C PRO A 23 1.08 2.29 12.24
N GLN A 24 1.29 2.42 10.93
CA GLN A 24 0.37 1.98 9.88
C GLN A 24 0.70 0.59 9.35
N HIS A 25 0.47 -0.43 10.17
CA HIS A 25 0.80 -1.82 9.83
C HIS A 25 0.01 -2.37 8.62
N GLY A 26 -1.20 -1.86 8.37
CA GLY A 26 -2.01 -2.29 7.22
C GLY A 26 -1.52 -1.80 5.86
N ALA A 27 -0.70 -0.74 5.81
CA ALA A 27 -0.23 -0.17 4.55
C ALA A 27 0.86 -1.05 3.89
N TRP A 28 1.56 -1.89 4.64
CA TRP A 28 2.64 -2.73 4.11
C TRP A 28 2.16 -3.72 3.05
N ALA A 29 1.00 -4.35 3.25
CA ALA A 29 0.41 -5.23 2.25
C ALA A 29 0.06 -4.45 0.97
N MET A 30 -0.51 -3.25 1.11
CA MET A 30 -0.80 -2.38 -0.04
C MET A 30 0.45 -2.02 -0.82
N LEU A 31 1.59 -1.80 -0.16
CA LEU A 31 2.85 -1.45 -0.80
C LEU A 31 3.56 -2.64 -1.46
N LEU A 32 3.61 -3.78 -0.76
CA LEU A 32 4.42 -4.92 -1.17
C LEU A 32 3.70 -5.81 -2.17
N LEU A 33 2.37 -5.89 -2.11
CA LEU A 33 1.62 -6.81 -2.97
C LEU A 33 1.75 -6.45 -4.46
N PRO A 34 1.50 -5.20 -4.92
CA PRO A 34 1.64 -4.88 -6.33
C PRO A 34 3.07 -4.95 -6.84
N TYR A 35 4.04 -4.56 -6.00
CA TYR A 35 5.45 -4.71 -6.33
C TYR A 35 5.83 -6.17 -6.54
N THR A 36 5.47 -7.04 -5.59
CA THR A 36 5.82 -8.47 -5.63
C THR A 36 5.17 -9.15 -6.83
N VAL A 37 3.88 -8.92 -7.07
CA VAL A 37 3.19 -9.45 -8.25
C VAL A 37 3.89 -8.98 -9.52
N GLY A 38 4.11 -7.67 -9.67
CA GLY A 38 4.77 -7.13 -10.86
C GLY A 38 6.12 -7.80 -11.13
N VAL A 39 6.98 -7.93 -10.11
CA VAL A 39 8.34 -8.48 -10.28
C VAL A 39 8.31 -9.96 -10.64
N VAL A 40 7.41 -10.74 -10.04
CA VAL A 40 7.30 -12.17 -10.34
C VAL A 40 6.81 -12.39 -11.77
N LEU A 41 5.80 -11.62 -12.21
CA LEU A 41 5.24 -11.76 -13.56
C LEU A 41 6.25 -11.41 -14.66
N VAL A 42 7.05 -10.34 -14.48
CA VAL A 42 7.97 -9.85 -15.52
C VAL A 42 9.38 -10.41 -15.41
N GLY A 43 9.66 -11.17 -14.35
CA GLY A 43 10.96 -11.67 -13.97
C GLY A 43 11.85 -10.62 -13.28
N PRO A 44 12.67 -11.02 -12.29
CA PRO A 44 13.50 -10.09 -11.54
C PRO A 44 14.59 -9.47 -12.42
N ARG A 45 14.72 -8.14 -12.34
CA ARG A 45 15.79 -7.35 -12.96
C ARG A 45 16.52 -6.56 -11.90
N TRP A 46 17.79 -6.25 -12.13
CA TRP A 46 18.60 -5.51 -11.18
C TRP A 46 17.96 -4.18 -10.71
N PRO A 47 17.27 -3.36 -11.56
CA PRO A 47 16.69 -2.09 -11.10
C PRO A 47 15.46 -2.27 -10.20
N HIS A 48 14.86 -3.47 -10.13
CA HIS A 48 13.75 -3.74 -9.21
C HIS A 48 14.21 -3.65 -7.76
N LEU A 49 15.43 -4.10 -7.43
CA LEU A 49 15.95 -4.04 -6.06
C LEU A 49 16.12 -2.60 -5.52
N PRO A 50 16.82 -1.66 -6.20
CA PRO A 50 16.85 -0.28 -5.77
C PRO A 50 15.47 0.39 -5.88
N LEU A 51 14.59 -0.04 -6.80
CA LEU A 51 13.19 0.43 -6.83
C LEU A 51 12.46 0.05 -5.55
N LEU A 52 12.59 -1.18 -5.05
CA LEU A 52 11.97 -1.58 -3.77
C LEU A 52 12.47 -0.72 -2.62
N GLY A 53 13.78 -0.51 -2.54
CA GLY A 53 14.37 0.35 -1.52
C GLY A 53 13.87 1.79 -1.62
N ALA A 54 13.82 2.36 -2.83
CA ALA A 54 13.28 3.70 -3.09
C ALA A 54 11.78 3.79 -2.75
N TRP A 55 11.01 2.74 -3.05
CA TRP A 55 9.57 2.66 -2.77
C TRP A 55 9.27 2.63 -1.27
N LEU A 56 9.95 1.75 -0.52
CA LEU A 56 9.76 1.64 0.93
C LEU A 56 10.26 2.90 1.66
N ALA A 57 11.46 3.39 1.31
CA ALA A 57 11.99 4.62 1.89
C ALA A 57 11.16 5.84 1.47
N GLY A 58 10.67 5.88 0.23
CA GLY A 58 9.82 6.94 -0.32
C GLY A 58 8.45 7.00 0.35
N TYR A 59 7.87 5.86 0.73
CA TYR A 59 6.68 5.82 1.56
C TYR A 59 6.91 6.37 2.97
N LEU A 60 8.03 6.01 3.59
CA LEU A 60 8.39 6.57 4.90
C LEU A 60 8.62 8.08 4.79
N LEU A 61 9.32 8.54 3.75
CA LEU A 61 9.51 9.95 3.43
C LEU A 61 8.15 10.65 3.27
N SER A 62 7.25 10.10 2.46
CA SER A 62 5.93 10.71 2.19
C SER A 62 5.10 10.83 3.47
N TYR A 63 5.17 9.84 4.37
CA TYR A 63 4.53 9.94 5.69
C TYR A 63 5.01 11.17 6.47
N TYR A 64 6.33 11.40 6.56
CA TYR A 64 6.87 12.57 7.28
C TYR A 64 6.63 13.89 6.55
N VAL A 65 6.63 13.88 5.20
CA VAL A 65 6.24 15.04 4.40
C VAL A 65 4.79 15.41 4.73
N PHE A 66 3.87 14.45 4.74
CA PHE A 66 2.47 14.71 5.07
C PHE A 66 2.30 15.16 6.53
N GLN A 67 3.07 14.63 7.49
CA GLN A 67 3.07 15.16 8.87
C GLN A 67 3.61 16.61 8.94
N ALA A 68 4.65 16.93 8.18
CA ALA A 68 5.19 18.29 8.09
C ALA A 68 4.15 19.26 7.51
N VAL A 69 3.48 18.87 6.42
CA VAL A 69 2.39 19.64 5.78
C VAL A 69 1.23 19.84 6.74
N LYS A 70 0.78 18.78 7.42
CA LYS A 70 -0.31 18.79 8.40
C LYS A 70 -0.04 19.74 9.58
N THR A 71 1.19 19.72 10.09
CA THR A 71 1.60 20.54 11.24
C THR A 71 2.06 21.93 10.87
N ARG A 72 2.32 22.19 9.58
CA ARG A 72 2.96 23.41 9.06
C ARG A 72 4.30 23.71 9.75
N ARG A 73 4.99 22.67 10.21
CA ARG A 73 6.25 22.76 10.98
C ARG A 73 7.28 21.78 10.41
N PRO A 74 7.84 22.05 9.22
CA PRO A 74 8.79 21.13 8.58
C PRO A 74 10.04 20.88 9.43
N GLY A 75 10.49 21.88 10.20
CA GLY A 75 11.63 21.73 11.12
C GLY A 75 11.48 20.62 12.16
N ARG A 76 10.25 20.27 12.55
CA ARG A 76 9.98 19.17 13.51
C ARG A 76 10.36 17.79 12.95
N PHE A 77 10.34 17.64 11.63
CA PHE A 77 10.58 16.38 10.93
C PHE A 77 11.84 16.41 10.06
N ALA A 78 12.67 17.46 10.17
CA ALA A 78 13.83 17.66 9.31
C ALA A 78 14.83 16.49 9.35
N GLU A 79 15.02 15.88 10.52
CA GLU A 79 15.89 14.70 10.69
C GLU A 79 15.37 13.50 9.88
N GLN A 80 14.06 13.22 9.96
CA GLN A 80 13.42 12.12 9.22
C GLN A 80 13.38 12.40 7.72
N LEU A 81 13.05 13.64 7.33
CA LEU A 81 13.03 14.06 5.93
C LEU A 81 14.42 13.93 5.29
N ARG A 82 15.48 14.34 5.99
CA ARG A 82 16.87 14.16 5.52
C ARG A 82 17.26 12.70 5.46
N ALA A 83 17.00 11.92 6.52
CA ALA A 83 17.37 10.51 6.56
C ALA A 83 16.71 9.71 5.43
N TYR A 84 15.39 9.81 5.28
CA TYR A 84 14.70 9.10 4.21
C TYR A 84 14.97 9.71 2.83
N GLY A 85 15.13 11.03 2.72
CA GLY A 85 15.51 11.68 1.47
C GLY A 85 16.88 11.22 0.94
N LEU A 86 17.87 11.11 1.83
CA LEU A 86 19.21 10.61 1.48
C LEU A 86 19.25 9.12 1.12
N VAL A 87 18.23 8.34 1.49
CA VAL A 87 18.10 6.94 1.07
C VAL A 87 17.29 6.84 -0.22
N THR A 88 16.14 7.50 -0.30
CA THR A 88 15.26 7.46 -1.47
C THR A 88 15.92 8.07 -2.70
N ALA A 89 16.59 9.22 -2.59
CA ALA A 89 17.15 9.93 -3.73
C ALA A 89 18.19 9.13 -4.52
N PRO A 90 19.26 8.56 -3.91
CA PRO A 90 20.24 7.79 -4.68
C PRO A 90 19.65 6.51 -5.27
N LEU A 91 18.73 5.83 -4.57
CA LEU A 91 18.07 4.64 -5.08
C LEU A 91 17.15 4.96 -6.26
N ALA A 92 16.33 6.00 -6.15
CA ALA A 92 15.49 6.49 -7.25
C ALA A 92 16.35 6.97 -8.43
N ALA A 93 17.46 7.68 -8.16
CA ALA A 93 18.39 8.11 -9.19
C ALA A 93 19.00 6.90 -9.92
N ALA A 94 19.46 5.87 -9.21
CA ALA A 94 20.00 4.64 -9.82
C ALA A 94 18.98 3.97 -10.75
N VAL A 95 17.71 3.91 -10.34
CA VAL A 95 16.62 3.37 -11.17
C VAL A 95 16.37 4.25 -12.40
N LEU A 96 16.33 5.58 -12.26
CA LEU A 96 16.12 6.51 -13.37
C LEU A 96 17.30 6.56 -14.35
N PHE A 97 18.54 6.42 -13.86
CA PHE A 97 19.73 6.28 -14.72
C PHE A 97 19.65 5.01 -15.57
N ALA A 98 19.13 3.92 -15.00
CA ALA A 98 18.93 2.67 -15.73
C ALA A 98 17.76 2.75 -16.73
N ARG A 99 16.69 3.43 -16.34
CA ARG A 99 15.41 3.51 -17.07
C ARG A 99 14.84 4.94 -17.02
N PRO A 100 15.35 5.87 -17.86
CA PRO A 100 14.89 7.27 -17.86
C PRO A 100 13.42 7.43 -18.25
N GLU A 101 12.91 6.50 -19.05
CA GLU A 101 11.51 6.40 -19.45
C GLU A 101 10.51 6.35 -18.29
N LEU A 102 10.97 5.99 -17.08
CA LEU A 102 10.11 6.01 -15.89
C LEU A 102 9.65 7.43 -15.48
N LEU A 103 10.31 8.47 -16.01
CA LEU A 103 9.85 9.86 -15.84
C LEU A 103 8.44 10.08 -16.42
N TRP A 104 7.99 9.24 -17.36
CA TRP A 104 6.61 9.29 -17.88
C TRP A 104 5.54 8.95 -16.83
N TYR A 105 5.90 8.31 -15.73
CA TYR A 105 4.98 8.09 -14.61
C TYR A 105 4.86 9.31 -13.68
N ALA A 106 5.75 10.30 -13.77
CA ALA A 106 5.71 11.48 -12.90
C ALA A 106 4.40 12.29 -13.03
N PRO A 107 3.84 12.53 -14.24
CA PRO A 107 2.53 13.16 -14.39
C PRO A 107 1.37 12.36 -13.78
N VAL A 108 1.51 11.05 -13.60
CA VAL A 108 0.49 10.19 -12.94
C VAL A 108 0.64 10.26 -11.42
N TYR A 109 1.87 10.17 -10.91
CA TYR A 109 2.13 10.23 -9.47
C TYR A 109 1.90 11.64 -8.89
N ALA A 110 2.19 12.71 -9.64
CA ALA A 110 2.05 14.10 -9.19
C ALA A 110 0.63 14.45 -8.70
N PRO A 111 -0.46 14.26 -9.48
CA PRO A 111 -1.81 14.55 -9.01
C PRO A 111 -2.23 13.66 -7.83
N LEU A 112 -1.84 12.38 -7.83
CA LEU A 112 -2.14 11.48 -6.71
C LEU A 112 -1.46 11.94 -5.41
N LEU A 113 -0.20 12.37 -5.49
CA LEU A 113 0.53 12.95 -4.36
C LEU A 113 -0.06 14.30 -3.94
N ALA A 114 -0.52 15.11 -4.89
CA ALA A 114 -1.20 16.38 -4.60
C ALA A 114 -2.52 16.17 -3.86
N ILE A 115 -3.31 15.14 -4.23
CA ILE A 115 -4.51 14.73 -3.50
C ILE A 115 -4.14 14.39 -2.05
N ASN A 116 -3.15 13.52 -1.86
CA ASN A 116 -2.70 13.10 -0.52
C ASN A 116 -2.20 14.30 0.30
N ALA A 117 -1.41 15.19 -0.29
CA ALA A 117 -0.91 16.40 0.36
C ALA A 117 -2.05 17.37 0.72
N GLY A 118 -3.05 17.54 -0.17
CA GLY A 118 -4.23 18.36 0.08
C GLY A 118 -5.07 17.84 1.25
N TYR A 119 -5.29 16.53 1.32
CA TYR A 119 -5.96 15.89 2.45
C TYR A 119 -5.14 15.98 3.74
N ALA A 120 -3.81 15.83 3.68
CA ALA A 120 -2.92 16.02 4.83
C ALA A 120 -2.97 17.46 5.36
N TRP A 121 -2.94 18.46 4.46
CA TRP A 121 -3.04 19.89 4.81
C TRP A 121 -4.36 20.23 5.49
N ARG A 122 -5.47 19.67 5.00
CA ARG A 122 -6.82 19.80 5.60
C ARG A 122 -7.04 18.92 6.83
N ARG A 123 -6.03 18.13 7.23
CA ARG A 123 -6.07 17.16 8.35
C ARG A 123 -7.15 16.08 8.19
N ARG A 124 -7.47 15.73 6.94
CA ARG A 124 -8.47 14.73 6.55
C ARG A 124 -7.82 13.49 5.93
N GLU A 125 -6.71 13.04 6.50
CA GLU A 125 -5.93 11.85 6.07
C GLU A 125 -6.76 10.55 6.03
N ARG A 126 -7.94 10.53 6.66
CA ARG A 126 -8.84 9.35 6.73
C ARG A 126 -9.91 9.33 5.62
N ALA A 127 -9.91 10.31 4.72
CA ALA A 127 -10.89 10.42 3.65
C ALA A 127 -10.76 9.27 2.65
N LEU A 128 -11.88 8.83 2.05
CA LEU A 128 -11.88 7.74 1.06
C LEU A 128 -11.00 8.08 -0.13
N LEU A 129 -11.12 9.29 -0.68
CA LEU A 129 -10.34 9.70 -1.85
C LEU A 129 -8.82 9.70 -1.60
N ASN A 130 -8.38 10.00 -0.37
CA ASN A 130 -6.97 9.90 0.03
C ASN A 130 -6.47 8.45 0.02
N ASP A 131 -7.28 7.54 0.58
CA ASP A 131 -6.93 6.12 0.59
C ASP A 131 -6.94 5.54 -0.84
N LEU A 132 -7.91 5.92 -1.67
CA LEU A 132 -7.98 5.52 -3.09
C LEU A 132 -6.80 6.06 -3.90
N ALA A 133 -6.36 7.30 -3.66
CA ALA A 133 -5.17 7.84 -4.33
C ALA A 133 -3.90 7.05 -3.96
N SER A 134 -3.77 6.63 -2.70
CA SER A 134 -2.67 5.79 -2.23
C SER A 134 -2.72 4.38 -2.83
N VAL A 135 -3.92 3.80 -2.98
CA VAL A 135 -4.11 2.52 -3.68
C VAL A 135 -3.69 2.64 -5.15
N ALA A 136 -4.14 3.69 -5.85
CA ALA A 136 -3.77 3.93 -7.23
C ALA A 136 -2.25 4.08 -7.41
N GLN A 137 -1.58 4.82 -6.52
CA GLN A 137 -0.11 4.93 -6.51
C GLN A 137 0.58 3.58 -6.40
N SER A 138 0.05 2.69 -5.57
CA SER A 138 0.61 1.36 -5.38
C SER A 138 0.36 0.46 -6.58
N CYS A 139 -0.85 0.48 -7.15
CA CYS A 139 -1.16 -0.33 -8.33
C CYS A 139 -0.37 0.13 -9.57
N VAL A 140 -0.17 1.44 -9.78
CA VAL A 140 0.64 1.96 -10.90
C VAL A 140 2.07 1.39 -10.89
N LEU A 141 2.57 0.98 -9.72
CA LEU A 141 3.89 0.35 -9.60
C LEU A 141 4.01 -0.95 -10.41
N VAL A 142 2.91 -1.67 -10.69
CA VAL A 142 2.91 -2.84 -11.59
C VAL A 142 3.41 -2.47 -12.97
N PHE A 143 2.94 -1.34 -13.51
CA PHE A 143 3.38 -0.84 -14.81
C PHE A 143 4.83 -0.32 -14.77
N VAL A 144 5.23 0.36 -13.69
CA VAL A 144 6.63 0.77 -13.48
C VAL A 144 7.57 -0.43 -13.54
N VAL A 145 7.21 -1.52 -12.86
CA VAL A 145 7.99 -2.76 -12.83
C VAL A 145 8.05 -3.42 -14.21
N ALA A 146 6.96 -3.43 -14.97
CA ALA A 146 6.92 -3.93 -16.33
C ALA A 146 7.78 -3.11 -17.30
N THR A 147 7.71 -1.77 -17.21
CA THR A 147 8.57 -0.88 -18.00
C THR A 147 10.05 -1.16 -17.74
N ILE A 148 10.46 -1.34 -16.48
CA ILE A 148 11.85 -1.71 -16.15
C ILE A 148 12.29 -2.99 -16.87
N ALA A 149 11.40 -3.98 -16.94
CA ALA A 149 11.66 -5.27 -17.56
C ALA A 149 11.56 -5.25 -19.10
N GLY A 150 11.02 -4.18 -19.69
CA GLY A 150 10.71 -4.09 -21.11
C GLY A 150 9.51 -4.94 -21.51
N VAL A 151 8.61 -5.25 -20.58
CA VAL A 151 7.40 -6.04 -20.82
C VAL A 151 6.26 -5.09 -21.21
N PRO A 152 5.49 -5.40 -22.27
CA PRO A 152 4.30 -4.63 -22.64
C PRO A 152 3.33 -4.44 -21.49
N LEU A 153 2.78 -3.23 -21.35
CA LEU A 153 1.84 -2.92 -20.27
C LEU A 153 0.54 -3.74 -20.35
N ALA A 154 0.17 -4.18 -21.56
CA ALA A 154 -1.00 -5.03 -21.79
C ALA A 154 -0.88 -6.38 -21.07
N ASP A 155 0.32 -6.96 -21.00
CA ASP A 155 0.56 -8.28 -20.41
C ASP A 155 0.36 -8.26 -18.89
N VAL A 156 0.64 -7.13 -18.24
CA VAL A 156 0.45 -6.95 -16.79
C VAL A 156 -0.84 -6.22 -16.41
N ALA A 157 -1.61 -5.74 -17.40
CA ALA A 157 -2.85 -5.00 -17.17
C ALA A 157 -3.93 -5.82 -16.43
N PRO A 158 -4.14 -7.13 -16.72
CA PRO A 158 -5.03 -7.97 -15.93
C PRO A 158 -4.64 -8.02 -14.44
N ALA A 159 -3.34 -8.19 -14.15
CA ALA A 159 -2.85 -8.26 -12.78
C ALA A 159 -2.99 -6.90 -12.08
N PHE A 160 -2.69 -5.80 -12.77
CA PHE A 160 -2.96 -4.44 -12.29
C PHE A 160 -4.44 -4.28 -11.90
N LEU A 161 -5.37 -4.69 -12.78
CA LEU A 161 -6.81 -4.53 -12.53
C LEU A 161 -7.28 -5.39 -11.37
N ALA A 162 -6.86 -6.66 -11.31
CA ALA A 162 -7.19 -7.56 -10.20
C ALA A 162 -6.71 -7.00 -8.85
N LEU A 163 -5.48 -6.49 -8.81
CA LEU A 163 -4.92 -5.85 -7.61
C LEU A 163 -5.64 -4.55 -7.25
N LEU A 164 -5.98 -3.72 -8.22
CA LEU A 164 -6.74 -2.49 -8.01
C LEU A 164 -8.10 -2.80 -7.40
N LEU A 165 -8.83 -3.77 -7.96
CA LEU A 165 -10.10 -4.24 -7.43
C LEU A 165 -9.95 -4.76 -5.99
N TYR A 166 -8.95 -5.61 -5.74
CA TYR A 166 -8.70 -6.13 -4.39
C TYR A 166 -8.41 -5.00 -3.39
N LEU A 167 -7.48 -4.10 -3.69
CA LEU A 167 -7.03 -3.07 -2.75
C LEU A 167 -8.10 -2.00 -2.51
N VAL A 168 -8.85 -1.57 -3.54
CA VAL A 168 -10.00 -0.68 -3.37
C VAL A 168 -11.09 -1.35 -2.54
N GLY A 169 -11.39 -2.63 -2.82
CA GLY A 169 -12.35 -3.42 -2.06
C GLY A 169 -11.94 -3.53 -0.59
N THR A 170 -10.67 -3.79 -0.31
CA THR A 170 -10.12 -3.80 1.05
C THR A 170 -10.24 -2.44 1.74
N VAL A 171 -10.00 -1.31 1.06
CA VAL A 171 -10.21 0.03 1.67
C VAL A 171 -11.67 0.20 2.09
N LEU A 172 -12.63 -0.14 1.22
CA LEU A 172 -14.06 -0.03 1.52
C LEU A 172 -14.45 -0.95 2.68
N TYR A 173 -14.02 -2.21 2.62
CA TYR A 173 -14.27 -3.20 3.66
C TYR A 173 -13.73 -2.78 5.02
N VAL A 174 -12.45 -2.39 5.09
CA VAL A 174 -11.81 -1.98 6.36
C VAL A 174 -12.49 -0.74 6.94
N LYS A 175 -12.94 0.20 6.11
CA LYS A 175 -13.73 1.35 6.58
C LYS A 175 -15.05 0.91 7.19
N THR A 176 -15.82 0.07 6.50
CA THR A 176 -17.07 -0.52 7.01
C THR A 176 -16.86 -1.26 8.33
N MET A 177 -15.73 -1.95 8.49
CA MET A 177 -15.42 -2.68 9.72
C MET A 177 -15.02 -1.78 10.89
N ILE A 178 -14.32 -0.67 10.64
CA ILE A 178 -13.67 0.11 11.72
C ILE A 178 -14.30 1.49 11.91
N ARG A 179 -14.27 2.34 10.88
CA ARG A 179 -14.59 3.78 11.01
C ARG A 179 -16.05 4.08 10.70
N GLU A 180 -16.59 3.41 9.70
CA GLU A 180 -17.95 3.59 9.18
C GLU A 180 -18.86 2.45 9.66
N ARG A 181 -18.57 1.94 10.87
CA ARG A 181 -19.23 0.76 11.42
C ARG A 181 -20.70 1.06 11.70
N GLY A 182 -21.59 0.24 11.13
CA GLY A 182 -23.03 0.39 11.28
C GLY A 182 -23.66 1.34 10.25
N ASP A 183 -22.86 1.99 9.41
CA ASP A 183 -23.37 2.80 8.31
C ASP A 183 -23.85 1.89 7.16
N ALA A 184 -25.16 1.90 6.92
CA ALA A 184 -25.79 1.08 5.89
C ALA A 184 -25.39 1.50 4.46
N GLY A 185 -25.08 2.79 4.25
CA GLY A 185 -24.60 3.30 2.97
C GLY A 185 -23.21 2.75 2.64
N TYR A 186 -22.28 2.81 3.58
CA TYR A 186 -20.94 2.24 3.43
C TYR A 186 -20.96 0.72 3.27
N LEU A 187 -21.84 0.02 3.99
CA LEU A 187 -22.01 -1.43 3.80
C LEU A 187 -22.47 -1.74 2.37
N ARG A 188 -23.51 -1.04 1.86
CA ARG A 188 -23.99 -1.22 0.47
C ARG A 188 -22.90 -0.89 -0.55
N LEU A 189 -22.16 0.21 -0.34
CA LEU A 189 -21.04 0.59 -1.20
C LEU A 189 -19.96 -0.50 -1.23
N SER A 190 -19.56 -1.00 -0.07
CA SER A 190 -18.56 -2.07 0.05
C SER A 190 -19.04 -3.34 -0.64
N VAL A 191 -20.25 -3.81 -0.36
CA VAL A 191 -20.78 -5.04 -0.96
C VAL A 191 -20.95 -4.88 -2.47
N GLY A 192 -21.56 -3.79 -2.93
CA GLY A 192 -21.75 -3.52 -4.36
C GLY A 192 -20.43 -3.48 -5.13
N PHE A 193 -19.39 -2.86 -4.54
CA PHE A 193 -18.06 -2.87 -5.13
C PHE A 193 -17.47 -4.29 -5.21
N HIS A 194 -17.64 -5.13 -4.17
CA HIS A 194 -17.13 -6.50 -4.21
C HIS A 194 -17.89 -7.39 -5.21
N VAL A 195 -19.19 -7.15 -5.42
CA VAL A 195 -19.95 -7.81 -6.49
C VAL A 195 -19.40 -7.43 -7.86
N LEU A 196 -19.19 -6.13 -8.11
CA LEU A 196 -18.56 -5.67 -9.34
C LEU A 196 -17.17 -6.28 -9.53
N ALA A 197 -16.34 -6.27 -8.48
CA ALA A 197 -15.01 -6.83 -8.49
C ALA A 197 -15.01 -8.32 -8.84
N LEU A 198 -15.96 -9.08 -8.32
CA LEU A 198 -16.15 -10.49 -8.66
C LEU A 198 -16.50 -10.70 -10.14
N VAL A 199 -17.43 -9.90 -10.67
CA VAL A 199 -17.83 -9.98 -12.09
C VAL A 199 -16.63 -9.67 -13.00
N VAL A 200 -15.89 -8.61 -12.70
CA VAL A 200 -14.70 -8.23 -13.48
C VAL A 200 -13.60 -9.28 -13.34
N ALA A 201 -13.37 -9.83 -12.14
CA ALA A 201 -12.40 -10.91 -11.94
C ALA A 201 -12.76 -12.16 -12.74
N ALA A 202 -14.04 -12.55 -12.78
CA ALA A 202 -14.51 -13.67 -13.59
C ALA A 202 -14.30 -13.46 -15.09
N TRP A 203 -14.37 -12.21 -15.54
CA TRP A 203 -14.08 -11.84 -16.94
C TRP A 203 -12.58 -11.86 -17.25
N LEU A 204 -11.73 -11.50 -16.28
CA LEU A 204 -10.28 -11.56 -16.43
C LEU A 204 -9.76 -13.00 -16.49
N ASP A 205 -10.11 -13.81 -15.50
CA ASP A 205 -9.74 -15.23 -15.44
C ASP A 205 -10.62 -15.98 -14.45
N VAL A 206 -11.11 -17.18 -14.82
CA VAL A 206 -11.99 -18.00 -13.97
C VAL A 206 -11.32 -18.43 -12.67
N LEU A 207 -9.99 -18.55 -12.63
CA LEU A 207 -9.21 -18.90 -11.44
C LEU A 207 -9.24 -17.79 -10.39
N LEU A 208 -9.57 -16.54 -10.75
CA LEU A 208 -9.75 -15.44 -9.79
C LEU A 208 -11.08 -15.54 -9.03
N VAL A 209 -12.09 -16.24 -9.57
CA VAL A 209 -13.44 -16.31 -9.01
C VAL A 209 -13.48 -16.78 -7.54
N PRO A 210 -12.78 -17.86 -7.14
CA PRO A 210 -12.84 -18.34 -5.76
C PRO A 210 -12.35 -17.31 -4.73
N VAL A 211 -11.24 -16.61 -5.03
CA VAL A 211 -10.72 -15.60 -4.10
C VAL A 211 -11.63 -14.38 -4.07
N PHE A 212 -12.16 -13.91 -5.20
CA PHE A 212 -13.09 -12.78 -5.20
C PHE A 212 -14.44 -13.11 -4.56
N LEU A 213 -14.92 -14.36 -4.65
CA LEU A 213 -16.07 -14.84 -3.88
C LEU A 213 -15.79 -14.81 -2.39
N LEU A 214 -14.61 -15.24 -1.95
CA LEU A 214 -14.19 -15.13 -0.56
C LEU A 214 -14.16 -13.66 -0.10
N LEU A 215 -13.65 -12.75 -0.94
CA LEU A 215 -13.61 -11.32 -0.65
C LEU A 215 -15.02 -10.70 -0.55
N LEU A 216 -15.97 -11.16 -1.37
CA LEU A 216 -17.38 -10.77 -1.26
C LEU A 216 -18.02 -11.34 0.02
N ALA A 217 -17.82 -12.62 0.30
CA ALA A 217 -18.36 -13.28 1.47
C ALA A 217 -17.89 -12.60 2.77
N ARG A 218 -16.60 -12.27 2.89
CA ARG A 218 -16.10 -11.53 4.06
C ARG A 218 -16.73 -10.13 4.17
N ALA A 219 -16.99 -9.46 3.05
CA ALA A 219 -17.55 -8.11 3.03
C ALA A 219 -19.02 -8.08 3.45
N VAL A 220 -19.75 -9.18 3.23
CA VAL A 220 -21.15 -9.35 3.65
C VAL A 220 -21.24 -9.85 5.09
N LEU A 221 -20.48 -10.90 5.44
CA LEU A 221 -20.70 -11.67 6.67
C LEU A 221 -20.03 -11.08 7.91
N LEU A 222 -18.85 -10.46 7.75
CA LEU A 222 -18.04 -10.03 8.89
C LEU A 222 -18.45 -8.70 9.54
N PRO A 223 -19.05 -7.71 8.84
CA PRO A 223 -19.52 -6.47 9.47
C PRO A 223 -20.45 -6.68 10.66
N ALA A 224 -21.31 -7.72 10.61
CA ALA A 224 -22.20 -8.07 11.71
C ALA A 224 -21.47 -8.59 12.96
N ARG A 225 -20.24 -9.13 12.81
CA ARG A 225 -19.49 -9.80 13.89
C ARG A 225 -18.66 -8.87 14.78
N ARG A 226 -18.67 -7.57 14.50
CA ARG A 226 -18.02 -6.53 15.33
C ARG A 226 -16.55 -6.79 15.70
N LEU A 227 -15.78 -7.43 14.80
CA LEU A 227 -14.39 -7.82 15.02
C LEU A 227 -13.47 -6.66 15.45
N ARG A 228 -12.42 -6.99 16.22
CA ARG A 228 -11.38 -6.02 16.62
C ARG A 228 -10.49 -5.67 15.43
N PRO A 229 -9.90 -4.45 15.35
CA PRO A 229 -9.02 -4.05 14.25
C PRO A 229 -7.86 -5.02 13.98
N ALA A 230 -7.30 -5.64 15.03
CA ALA A 230 -6.24 -6.64 14.87
C ALA A 230 -6.72 -7.91 14.13
N GLN A 231 -7.95 -8.37 14.40
CA GLN A 231 -8.54 -9.54 13.73
C GLN A 231 -8.82 -9.22 12.26
N VAL A 232 -9.34 -8.01 11.97
CA VAL A 232 -9.52 -7.53 10.60
C VAL A 232 -8.17 -7.51 9.87
N GLY A 233 -7.11 -7.00 10.52
CA GLY A 233 -5.77 -7.00 9.95
C GLY A 233 -5.23 -8.39 9.62
N VAL A 234 -5.43 -9.39 10.49
CA VAL A 234 -5.02 -10.77 10.23
C VAL A 234 -5.79 -11.36 9.04
N ILE A 235 -7.09 -11.12 8.95
CA ILE A 235 -7.91 -11.54 7.80
C ILE A 235 -7.38 -10.91 6.51
N GLU A 236 -7.06 -9.61 6.52
CA GLU A 236 -6.51 -8.94 5.34
C GLU A 236 -5.15 -9.51 4.93
N ILE A 237 -4.29 -9.89 5.87
CA ILE A 237 -3.02 -10.54 5.58
C ILE A 237 -3.28 -11.86 4.85
N VAL A 238 -4.16 -12.72 5.38
CA VAL A 238 -4.52 -13.99 4.74
C VAL A 238 -5.11 -13.76 3.35
N CYS A 239 -6.06 -12.84 3.21
CA CYS A 239 -6.64 -12.49 1.92
C CYS A 239 -5.59 -11.96 0.93
N SER A 240 -4.62 -11.15 1.39
CA SER A 240 -3.56 -10.62 0.53
C SER A 240 -2.64 -11.72 0.00
N LEU A 241 -2.34 -12.73 0.82
CA LEU A 241 -1.53 -13.89 0.43
C LEU A 241 -2.29 -14.80 -0.55
N LEU A 242 -3.60 -14.97 -0.35
CA LEU A 242 -4.44 -15.73 -1.28
C LEU A 242 -4.55 -15.00 -2.63
N VAL A 243 -4.76 -13.69 -2.63
CA VAL A 243 -4.79 -12.88 -3.86
C VAL A 243 -3.44 -12.94 -4.56
N LEU A 244 -2.33 -12.81 -3.84
CA LEU A 244 -0.99 -12.99 -4.39
C LEU A 244 -0.86 -14.35 -5.10
N ALA A 245 -1.17 -15.44 -4.40
CA ALA A 245 -1.03 -16.79 -4.95
C ALA A 245 -1.91 -17.01 -6.19
N VAL A 246 -3.18 -16.59 -6.15
CA VAL A 246 -4.10 -16.80 -7.27
C VAL A 246 -3.73 -15.92 -8.46
N VAL A 247 -3.37 -14.65 -8.24
CA VAL A 247 -2.95 -13.77 -9.34
C VAL A 247 -1.72 -14.32 -10.05
N LEU A 248 -0.73 -14.85 -9.32
CA LEU A 248 0.48 -15.41 -9.92
C LEU A 248 0.28 -16.74 -10.67
N VAL A 249 -0.84 -17.43 -10.42
CA VAL A 249 -1.19 -18.68 -11.11
C VAL A 249 -2.10 -18.40 -12.30
N ALA A 250 -2.98 -17.40 -12.19
CA ALA A 250 -3.98 -17.08 -13.19
C ALA A 250 -3.45 -16.15 -14.30
N LEU A 251 -2.52 -15.25 -13.98
CA LEU A 251 -2.06 -14.14 -14.83
C LEU A 251 -0.53 -14.10 -14.85
#